data_AF-G8TJJ0-F1
#
_entry.id   AF-G8TJJ0-F1
#
_cell.length_a   1.000
_cell.length_b   1.000
_cell.length_c   1.000
_cell.angle_alpha   90.00
_cell.angle_beta   90.00
_cell.angle_gamma   90.00
#
_symmetry.space_group_name_H-M   'P 1'
#
loop_
_entity.id
_entity.type
_entity.pdbx_description
1 polymer ?
#
loop_
_entity_poly.entity_id
_entity_poly.type
_entity_poly.pdbx_seq_one_letter_code
_entity_poly.pdbx_strand_id
1 'polypeptide(L)'
;MRTYIAERTLYLKNADEEVKEVNLGIGQPYYREEGNWACPIQLIGLFENLSDVPGEDSFQALMLAQNLARTLLNALVEKGWSVYCFEDKEVDVDTLFKVGI
;
A
#
# COMPACT_ATOMS: atom_id res chain seq x y z
N MET A 1 2.57 16.49 -10.39
CA MET A 1 1.39 15.63 -10.14
C MET A 1 1.90 14.22 -9.97
N ARG A 2 1.54 13.52 -8.89
CA ARG A 2 1.93 12.11 -8.70
C ARG A 2 1.14 11.27 -9.72
N THR A 3 1.81 10.37 -10.41
CA THR A 3 1.17 9.39 -11.29
C THR A 3 1.16 8.06 -10.58
N TYR A 4 -0.02 7.52 -10.29
CA TYR A 4 -0.17 6.15 -9.79
C TYR A 4 -0.28 5.19 -10.96
N ILE A 5 0.56 4.16 -10.96
CA ILE A 5 0.69 3.19 -12.05
C ILE A 5 -0.05 1.88 -11.76
N ALA A 6 -0.40 1.65 -10.49
CA ALA A 6 -1.22 0.55 -10.05
C ALA A 6 -2.01 0.98 -8.81
N GLU A 7 -3.31 0.75 -8.82
CA GLU A 7 -4.22 1.13 -7.73
C GLU A 7 -5.27 0.05 -7.53
N ARG A 8 -5.78 -0.07 -6.31
CA ARG A 8 -6.93 -0.90 -5.97
C ARG A 8 -7.61 -0.42 -4.70
N THR A 9 -8.93 -0.60 -4.65
CA THR A 9 -9.69 -0.44 -3.41
C THR A 9 -9.63 -1.72 -2.58
N LEU A 10 -9.45 -1.55 -1.28
CA LEU A 10 -9.55 -2.58 -0.25
C LEU A 10 -10.61 -2.14 0.77
N TYR A 11 -11.23 -3.09 1.44
CA TYR A 11 -12.12 -2.83 2.55
C TYR A 11 -11.54 -3.45 3.82
N LEU A 12 -11.49 -2.69 4.91
CA LEU A 12 -11.06 -3.17 6.20
C LEU A 12 -12.26 -3.27 7.13
N LYS A 13 -12.49 -4.46 7.68
CA LYS A 13 -13.56 -4.70 8.67
C LYS A 13 -12.94 -5.05 10.03
N ASN A 14 -13.45 -4.50 11.12
CA ASN A 14 -13.07 -4.91 12.48
C ASN A 14 -14.21 -5.70 13.17
N ALA A 15 -13.97 -6.10 14.42
CA ALA A 15 -14.94 -6.86 15.22
C ALA A 15 -16.24 -6.10 15.54
N ASP A 16 -16.21 -4.78 15.52
CA ASP A 16 -17.37 -3.90 15.77
C ASP A 16 -18.18 -3.62 14.48
N GLU A 17 -17.88 -4.36 13.40
CA GLU A 17 -18.43 -4.16 12.06
C GLU A 17 -18.16 -2.78 11.44
N GLU A 18 -17.19 -2.04 11.97
CA GLU A 18 -16.68 -0.84 11.31
C GLU A 18 -16.01 -1.23 9.99
N VAL A 19 -16.42 -0.57 8.90
CA VAL A 19 -15.83 -0.76 7.58
C VAL A 19 -15.10 0.51 7.15
N LYS A 20 -13.84 0.36 6.73
CA LYS A 20 -13.06 1.42 6.09
C LYS A 20 -12.73 1.06 4.67
N GLU A 21 -13.12 1.93 3.74
CA GLU A 21 -12.61 1.87 2.37
C GLU A 21 -11.19 2.44 2.33
N VAL A 22 -10.27 1.67 1.75
CA VAL A 22 -8.86 2.04 1.64
C VAL A 22 -8.43 1.98 0.19
N ASN A 23 -7.99 3.12 -0.36
CA ASN A 23 -7.39 3.15 -1.68
C ASN A 23 -5.87 2.93 -1.56
N LEU A 24 -5.43 1.74 -1.96
CA LEU A 24 -4.02 1.38 -2.08
C LEU A 24 -3.52 1.76 -3.47
N GLY A 25 -2.45 2.54 -3.54
CA GLY A 25 -1.83 2.91 -4.81
C GLY A 25 -0.30 2.92 -4.74
N ILE A 26 0.32 2.52 -5.83
CA ILE A 26 1.76 2.56 -6.06
C ILE A 26 2.05 3.52 -7.21
N GLY A 27 2.91 4.50 -6.94
CA GLY A 27 3.32 5.54 -7.85
C GLY A 27 4.33 5.08 -8.89
N GLN A 28 4.50 5.89 -9.94
CA GLN A 28 5.67 5.80 -10.81
C GLN A 28 6.92 6.22 -10.03
N PRO A 29 7.96 5.36 -9.93
CA PRO A 29 9.24 5.77 -9.37
C PRO A 29 9.84 6.95 -10.16
N TYR A 30 10.45 7.89 -9.45
CA TYR A 30 11.07 9.06 -10.04
C TYR A 30 12.42 9.36 -9.38
N TYR A 31 13.30 10.01 -10.14
CA TYR A 31 14.59 10.46 -9.66
C TYR A 31 14.43 11.83 -8.99
N ARG A 32 14.98 11.99 -7.79
CA ARG A 32 15.01 13.26 -7.06
C ARG A 32 16.26 14.05 -7.39
N GLU A 33 16.18 15.37 -7.25
CA GLU A 33 17.33 16.27 -7.44
C GLU A 33 18.49 15.97 -6.47
N GLU A 34 18.18 15.39 -5.30
CA GLU A 34 19.13 14.98 -4.25
C GLU A 34 19.98 13.75 -4.62
N GLY A 35 19.74 13.15 -5.79
CA GLY A 35 20.55 12.05 -6.31
C GLY A 35 20.04 10.64 -5.98
N ASN A 36 18.86 10.51 -5.39
CA ASN A 36 18.22 9.23 -5.06
C ASN A 36 16.91 9.02 -5.82
N TRP A 37 16.42 7.78 -5.83
CA TRP A 37 15.10 7.47 -6.35
C TRP A 37 14.06 7.49 -5.24
N ALA A 38 12.82 7.77 -5.61
CA ALA A 38 11.69 7.58 -4.73
C ALA A 38 10.47 7.04 -5.45
N CYS A 39 9.63 6.31 -4.73
CA CYS A 39 8.36 5.78 -5.23
C CYS A 39 7.21 6.31 -4.38
N PRO A 40 6.24 7.03 -4.98
CA PRO A 40 5.01 7.39 -4.27
C PRO A 40 4.23 6.14 -3.85
N ILE A 41 3.53 6.25 -2.73
CA ILE A 41 2.63 5.23 -2.20
C ILE A 41 1.44 5.92 -1.55
N GLN A 42 0.26 5.32 -1.64
CA GLN A 42 -0.92 5.78 -0.91
C GLN A 42 -1.68 4.61 -0.29
N LEU A 43 -2.28 4.89 0.87
CA LEU A 43 -3.30 4.09 1.53
C LEU A 43 -4.37 5.06 2.05
N ILE A 44 -5.03 5.76 1.12
CA ILE A 44 -6.05 6.78 1.45
C ILE A 44 -7.19 6.10 2.22
N GLY A 45 -7.69 6.73 3.29
CA GLY A 45 -8.62 6.13 4.25
C GLY A 45 -7.94 5.57 5.50
N LEU A 46 -6.61 5.35 5.45
CA LEU A 46 -5.77 5.06 6.62
C LEU A 46 -4.77 6.17 6.89
N PHE A 47 -4.10 6.62 5.83
CA PHE A 47 -3.05 7.63 5.88
C PHE A 47 -3.29 8.64 4.76
N GLU A 48 -3.61 9.87 5.13
CA GLU A 48 -3.85 10.95 4.16
C GLU A 48 -2.59 11.32 3.39
N ASN A 49 -1.42 11.23 4.03
CA ASN A 49 -0.15 11.59 3.44
C ASN A 49 0.96 10.63 3.88
N LEU A 50 1.36 9.75 2.96
CA LEU A 50 2.60 8.98 3.10
C LEU A 50 3.73 9.68 2.33
N SER A 51 4.91 9.68 2.95
CA SER A 51 6.14 10.10 2.29
C SER A 51 6.50 9.12 1.18
N ASP A 52 7.02 9.63 0.06
CA ASP A 52 7.50 8.77 -1.02
C ASP A 52 8.71 7.96 -0.54
N VAL A 53 8.72 6.67 -0.88
CA VAL A 53 9.66 5.69 -0.34
C VAL A 53 10.98 5.78 -1.10
N PRO A 54 12.10 6.10 -0.44
CA PRO A 54 13.39 6.23 -1.10
C PRO A 54 13.99 4.87 -1.48
N GLY A 55 14.83 4.85 -2.51
CA GLY A 55 15.65 3.72 -2.91
C GLY A 55 16.89 4.16 -3.68
N GLU A 56 17.88 3.29 -3.77
CA GLU A 56 19.11 3.47 -4.56
C GLU A 56 18.78 3.58 -6.06
N ASP A 57 17.79 2.81 -6.52
CA ASP A 57 17.28 2.87 -7.88
C ASP A 57 15.73 2.80 -7.93
N SER A 58 15.20 2.96 -9.14
CA SER A 58 13.75 2.91 -9.40
C SER A 58 13.11 1.58 -8.99
N PHE A 59 13.85 0.48 -9.14
CA PHE A 59 13.37 -0.88 -8.88
C PHE A 59 13.27 -1.13 -7.38
N GLN A 60 14.31 -0.78 -6.63
CA GLN A 60 14.34 -0.87 -5.18
C GLN A 60 13.29 0.04 -4.54
N ALA A 61 13.16 1.30 -4.99
CA ALA A 61 12.15 2.22 -4.48
C ALA A 61 10.74 1.65 -4.64
N LEU A 62 10.45 1.03 -5.80
CA LEU A 62 9.18 0.36 -6.07
C LEU A 62 8.94 -0.84 -5.15
N MET A 63 9.94 -1.73 -4.99
CA MET A 63 9.83 -2.89 -4.10
C MET A 63 9.63 -2.47 -2.64
N LEU A 64 10.35 -1.44 -2.18
CA LEU A 64 10.23 -0.90 -0.83
C LEU A 64 8.85 -0.26 -0.60
N ALA A 65 8.29 0.43 -1.59
CA ALA A 65 6.93 0.95 -1.52
C ALA A 65 5.91 -0.19 -1.35
N GLN A 66 5.98 -1.25 -2.16
CA GLN A 66 5.10 -2.41 -2.00
C GLN A 66 5.25 -3.07 -0.63
N ASN A 67 6.50 -3.23 -0.15
CA ASN A 67 6.75 -3.81 1.16
C ASN A 67 6.22 -2.93 2.32
N LEU A 68 6.29 -1.60 2.18
CA LEU A 68 5.70 -0.68 3.15
C LEU A 68 4.18 -0.84 3.21
N ALA A 69 3.50 -0.92 2.06
CA ALA A 69 2.05 -1.18 2.03
C ALA A 69 1.69 -2.48 2.74
N ARG A 70 2.40 -3.58 2.43
CA ARG A 70 2.23 -4.88 3.10
C ARG A 70 2.42 -4.76 4.61
N THR A 71 3.49 -4.10 5.05
CA THR A 71 3.82 -3.92 6.47
C THR A 71 2.71 -3.15 7.22
N LEU A 72 2.21 -2.07 6.63
CA LEU A 72 1.14 -1.27 7.23
C LEU A 72 -0.18 -2.04 7.34
N LEU A 73 -0.52 -2.84 6.32
CA LEU A 73 -1.71 -3.69 6.33
C LEU A 73 -1.60 -4.82 7.36
N ASN A 74 -0.44 -5.50 7.44
CA ASN A 74 -0.21 -6.52 8.46
C ASN A 74 -0.32 -5.95 9.89
N ALA A 75 0.22 -4.75 10.13
CA ALA A 75 0.08 -4.07 11.42
C ALA A 75 -1.37 -3.74 11.80
N LEU A 76 -2.28 -3.62 10.82
CA LEU A 76 -3.72 -3.48 11.09
C LEU A 76 -4.38 -4.83 11.37
N VAL A 77 -3.98 -5.89 10.66
CA VAL A 77 -4.43 -7.26 10.94
C VAL A 77 -4.07 -7.67 12.36
N GLU A 78 -2.86 -7.36 12.82
CA GLU A 78 -2.43 -7.58 14.21
C GLU A 78 -3.28 -6.82 15.24
N LYS A 79 -3.94 -5.73 14.83
CA LYS A 79 -4.87 -4.94 15.67
C LYS A 79 -6.33 -5.42 15.56
N GLY A 80 -6.58 -6.55 14.90
CA GLY A 80 -7.91 -7.15 14.78
C GLY A 80 -8.72 -6.67 13.57
N TRP A 81 -8.08 -6.06 12.57
CA TRP A 81 -8.73 -5.77 11.29
C TRP A 81 -8.61 -6.96 10.34
N SER A 82 -9.56 -7.09 9.43
CA SER A 82 -9.55 -8.08 8.35
C SER A 82 -9.61 -7.35 7.01
N VAL A 83 -8.85 -7.83 6.02
CA VAL A 83 -8.69 -7.16 4.71
C VAL A 83 -9.55 -7.85 3.66
N TYR A 84 -10.23 -7.06 2.83
CA TYR A 84 -11.16 -7.55 1.81
C TYR A 84 -10.83 -6.91 0.45
N CYS A 85 -10.81 -7.71 -0.62
CA CYS A 85 -10.59 -7.23 -1.99
C CYS A 85 -11.87 -6.69 -2.66
N PHE A 86 -13.01 -7.14 -2.16
CA PHE A 86 -14.39 -6.78 -2.50
C PHE A 86 -15.15 -6.85 -1.18
N GLU A 87 -16.25 -6.11 -0.97
CA GLU A 87 -16.97 -6.04 0.32
C GLU A 87 -17.17 -7.40 1.02
N ASP A 88 -17.29 -8.50 0.24
CA ASP A 88 -17.54 -9.85 0.77
C ASP A 88 -16.37 -10.85 0.65
N LYS A 89 -15.22 -10.46 0.07
CA LYS A 89 -14.09 -11.38 -0.16
C LYS A 89 -12.87 -11.02 0.68
N GLU A 90 -12.74 -11.68 1.83
CA GLU A 90 -11.55 -11.60 2.68
C GLU A 90 -10.30 -12.09 1.94
N VAL A 91 -9.17 -11.45 2.20
CA VAL A 91 -7.87 -11.79 1.64
C VAL A 91 -6.80 -11.73 2.73
N ASP A 92 -5.96 -12.75 2.76
CA ASP A 92 -4.72 -12.71 3.54
C ASP A 92 -3.76 -11.70 2.91
N VAL A 93 -3.20 -10.80 3.73
CA VAL A 93 -2.30 -9.74 3.26
C VAL A 93 -1.05 -10.33 2.62
N ASP A 94 -0.47 -11.40 3.16
CA ASP A 94 0.71 -11.99 2.53
C ASP A 94 0.37 -12.57 1.14
N THR A 95 -0.81 -13.17 0.98
CA THR A 95 -1.33 -13.66 -0.30
C THR A 95 -1.58 -12.51 -1.28
N LEU A 96 -2.10 -11.38 -0.81
CA LEU A 96 -2.31 -10.16 -1.61
C LEU A 96 -1.01 -9.66 -2.26
N PHE A 97 0.12 -9.81 -1.57
CA PHE A 97 1.44 -9.38 -2.02
C PHE A 97 2.34 -10.54 -2.51
N LYS A 98 1.87 -11.80 -2.52
CA LYS A 98 2.66 -12.98 -2.92
C LYS A 98 2.74 -13.19 -4.43
N VAL A 99 1.91 -12.52 -5.22
CA VAL A 99 1.87 -12.69 -6.68
C VAL A 99 2.63 -11.54 -7.34
N GLY A 100 3.94 -11.72 -7.58
CA GLY A 100 4.76 -10.72 -8.27
C GLY A 100 6.28 -10.82 -8.10
N ILE A 101 6.88 -11.95 -8.52
CA ILE A 101 8.13 -11.94 -9.33
C ILE A 101 7.77 -12.64 -10.63
#